data_AF-A0A2D6MGV9-F1
#
_entry.id   AF-A0A2D6MGV9-F1
#
_cell.length_a   1.000
_cell.length_b   1.000
_cell.length_c   1.000
_cell.angle_alpha   90.00
_cell.angle_beta   90.00
_cell.angle_gamma   90.00
#
_symmetry.space_group_name_H-M   'P 1'
#
loop_
_entity.id
_entity.type
_entity.pdbx_description
1 polymer ?
#
loop_
_entity_poly.entity_id
_entity_poly.type
_entity_poly.pdbx_seq_one_letter_code
_entity_poly.pdbx_strand_id
1 'polypeptide(L)' 'MNRNNHGSWAKVGDLVEILSPLGKSTGIFGAIVEERYVGIHGTRNILVLCGDHRVDGKVSSWVKDCYVRIVEAA' A
#
# COMPACT_ATOMS: atom_id res chain seq x y z
N MET A 1 5.49 -2.64 15.78
CA MET A 1 5.37 -1.55 14.79
C MET A 1 6.30 -1.90 13.63
N ASN A 2 5.76 -2.42 12.53
CA ASN A 2 6.57 -2.77 11.36
C ASN A 2 6.89 -1.49 10.59
N ARG A 3 8.08 -0.94 10.87
CA ARG A 3 8.78 -0.07 9.93
C ARG A 3 8.97 -0.91 8.65
N ASN A 4 8.51 -0.42 7.51
CA ASN A 4 9.04 -0.90 6.23
C ASN A 4 10.56 -0.64 6.19
N ASN A 5 11.30 -1.35 5.34
CA ASN A 5 12.77 -1.45 5.36
C ASN A 5 13.57 -0.13 5.27
N HIS A 6 12.93 1.05 5.21
CA HIS A 6 13.57 2.36 5.06
C HIS A 6 13.10 3.42 6.07
N GLY A 7 12.41 3.03 7.15
CA GLY A 7 12.11 3.95 8.26
C GLY A 7 11.11 5.07 7.95
N SER A 8 10.46 5.06 6.78
CA SER A 8 9.51 6.08 6.33
C SER A 8 8.16 5.47 5.99
N TRP A 9 7.10 5.99 6.62
CA TRP A 9 5.73 5.55 6.38
C TRP A 9 5.33 5.95 4.96
N ALA A 10 4.72 5.03 4.20
CA ALA A 10 4.19 5.33 2.87
C ALA A 10 3.09 6.40 2.98
N LYS A 11 3.01 7.37 2.08
CA LYS A 11 2.10 8.52 2.14
C LYS A 11 1.19 8.58 0.91
N VAL A 12 0.13 9.39 0.99
CA VAL A 12 -0.70 9.70 -0.19
C VAL A 12 0.19 10.25 -1.30
N GLY A 13 0.05 9.68 -2.50
CA GLY A 13 0.89 9.97 -3.66
C GLY A 13 2.04 8.98 -3.88
N ASP A 14 2.42 8.19 -2.87
CA ASP A 14 3.47 7.19 -3.05
C ASP A 14 2.98 6.05 -3.96
N LEU A 15 3.88 5.63 -4.86
CA LEU A 15 3.73 4.38 -5.60
C LEU A 15 4.16 3.23 -4.71
N VAL A 16 3.31 2.20 -4.65
CA VAL A 16 3.51 1.05 -3.78
C VAL A 16 3.24 -0.26 -4.50
N GLU A 17 3.91 -1.30 -4.03
CA GLU A 17 3.57 -2.69 -4.30
C GLU A 17 2.87 -3.29 -3.09
N ILE A 18 1.79 -4.04 -3.32
CA ILE A 18 1.12 -4.82 -2.28
C ILE A 18 1.91 -6.11 -2.01
N LEU A 19 2.09 -6.42 -0.74
CA LEU A 19 2.73 -7.63 -0.26
C LEU A 19 1.67 -8.59 0.29
N SER A 20 1.94 -9.89 0.19
CA SER A 20 1.18 -10.91 0.89
C SER A 20 1.35 -10.76 2.41
N PRO A 21 0.48 -11.39 3.23
CA PRO A 21 0.63 -11.41 4.68
C PRO A 21 1.99 -11.95 5.18
N LEU A 22 2.69 -12.74 4.34
CA LEU A 22 4.03 -13.26 4.61
C LEU A 22 5.16 -12.35 4.13
N GLY A 23 4.85 -11.13 3.64
CA GLY A 23 5.83 -10.18 3.14
C GLY A 23 6.36 -10.49 1.73
N LYS A 24 5.79 -11.47 1.01
CA LYS A 24 6.18 -11.77 -0.37
C LYS A 24 5.52 -10.81 -1.36
N SER A 25 6.26 -10.45 -2.41
CA SER A 25 5.78 -9.69 -3.58
C SER A 25 4.53 -10.35 -4.19
N THR A 26 3.51 -9.55 -4.50
CA THR A 26 2.30 -10.02 -5.19
C THR A 26 2.28 -9.63 -6.67
N GLY A 27 3.16 -8.72 -7.10
CA GLY A 27 3.12 -8.14 -8.45
C GLY A 27 1.96 -7.17 -8.67
N ILE A 28 1.21 -6.81 -7.62
CA ILE A 28 0.13 -5.84 -7.68
C ILE A 28 0.68 -4.47 -7.26
N PHE A 29 0.56 -3.50 -8.15
CA PHE A 29 1.04 -2.14 -7.95
C PHE A 29 -0.11 -1.14 -7.91
N GLY A 30 0.11 -0.03 -7.23
CA GLY A 30 -0.86 1.05 -7.16
C GLY A 30 -0.30 2.32 -6.52
N ALA A 31 -1.17 3.32 -6.42
CA ALA A 31 -0.86 4.57 -5.74
C ALA A 31 -1.73 4.74 -4.49
N ILE A 32 -1.16 5.29 -3.43
CA ILE A 32 -1.94 5.63 -2.23
C ILE A 32 -2.76 6.89 -2.51
N VAL A 33 -4.08 6.80 -2.31
CA VAL A 33 -5.01 7.92 -2.56
C VAL A 33 -5.73 8.42 -1.31
N GLU A 34 -5.82 7.60 -0.27
CA GLU A 34 -6.42 7.97 1.03
C GLU A 34 -5.68 7.24 2.15
N GLU A 35 -5.66 7.83 3.34
CA GLU A 35 -5.18 7.21 4.56
C GLU A 35 -6.22 7.33 5.68
N ARG A 36 -6.34 6.28 6.50
CA ARG A 36 -7.23 6.27 7.65
C ARG A 36 -6.54 5.61 8.85
N TYR A 37 -6.42 6.38 9.92
CA TYR A 37 -5.97 5.88 11.22
C TYR A 37 -7.15 5.24 11.94
N VAL A 38 -7.07 3.94 12.21
CA VAL A 38 -8.03 3.26 13.08
C VAL A 38 -7.41 3.24 14.46
N GLY A 39 -7.98 4.03 15.38
CA GLY A 39 -7.42 4.27 16.72
C GLY A 39 -7.26 3.02 17.60
N ILE A 40 -7.87 1.90 17.21
CA ILE A 40 -7.76 0.62 17.90
C ILE A 40 -6.50 -0.09 17.36
N HIS A 41 -5.50 -0.28 18.22
CA HIS A 41 -4.21 -0.96 17.95
C HIS A 41 -3.18 -0.23 17.09
N GLY A 42 -3.29 1.09 16.88
CA GLY A 42 -2.28 1.85 16.11
C GLY A 42 -2.13 1.34 14.67
N THR A 43 -3.21 0.77 14.12
CA THR A 43 -3.23 0.23 12.76
C THR A 43 -3.63 1.32 11.80
N ARG A 44 -2.77 1.60 10.82
CA ARG A 44 -3.05 2.52 9.73
C ARG A 44 -3.46 1.74 8.49
N ASN A 45 -4.63 2.08 7.96
CA ASN A 45 -5.09 1.57 6.68
C ASN A 45 -4.88 2.65 5.62
N ILE A 46 -4.52 2.22 4.43
CA ILE A 46 -4.32 3.06 3.26
C ILE A 46 -5.22 2.56 2.14
N LEU A 47 -5.81 3.47 1.38
CA LEU A 47 -6.53 3.15 0.17
C LEU A 47 -5.55 3.17 -0.98
N VAL A 48 -5.33 2.01 -1.58
CA VAL A 48 -4.47 1.87 -2.75
C VAL A 48 -5.35 1.78 -3.98
N LEU A 49 -5.15 2.72 -4.91
CA LEU A 49 -5.72 2.67 -6.24
C LEU A 49 -4.81 1.80 -7.09
N CYS A 50 -5.21 0.55 -7.31
CA CYS A 50 -4.43 -0.38 -8.12
C CYS A 50 -4.65 -0.06 -9.60
N GLY A 51 -3.55 0.01 -10.34
CA GLY A 51 -3.57 0.14 -11.78
C GLY A 51 -2.75 -0.99 -12.36
N ASP A 52 -3.40 -2.05 -12.85
CA ASP A 52 -2.73 -2.87 -13.84
C ASP A 52 -3.70 -3.49 -14.86
N HIS A 53 -3.21 -3.54 -16.09
CA HIS A 53 -3.89 -3.66 -17.37
C HIS A 53 -4.79 -4.91 -17.48
N ARG A 54 -6.13 -4.74 -17.52
CA ARG A 54 -7.07 -5.56 -18.35
C ARG A 54 -8.55 -5.35 -18.10
N VAL A 55 -8.96 -4.65 -17.05
CA VAL A 55 -10.38 -4.53 -16.73
C VAL A 55 -10.76 -3.06 -16.63
N ASP A 56 -11.74 -2.71 -17.44
CA ASP A 56 -12.47 -1.45 -17.43
C ASP A 56 -13.02 -1.22 -16.02
N GLY A 57 -12.30 -0.44 -15.21
CA GLY A 57 -12.62 -0.21 -13.79
C GLY A 57 -11.38 -0.14 -12.93
N LYS A 58 -11.01 1.07 -12.49
CA LYS A 58 -9.99 1.26 -11.46
C LYS A 58 -10.45 0.57 -10.17
N VAL A 59 -9.71 -0.43 -9.68
CA VAL A 59 -10.02 -1.11 -8.42
C VAL A 59 -9.24 -0.44 -7.30
N SER A 60 -9.95 0.10 -6.31
CA SER A 60 -9.34 0.61 -5.08
C SER A 60 -9.60 -0.36 -3.93
N SER A 61 -8.58 -0.65 -3.12
CA SER A 61 -8.73 -1.51 -1.92
C SER A 61 -8.08 -0.88 -0.70
N TRP A 62 -8.74 -1.03 0.45
CA TRP A 62 -8.14 -0.72 1.74
C TRP A 62 -7.13 -1.82 2.12
N VAL A 63 -5.90 -1.40 2.42
CA VAL A 63 -4.78 -2.29 2.76
C VAL A 63 -4.12 -1.76 4.03
N LYS A 64 -3.61 -2.64 4.90
CA LYS A 64 -2.79 -2.20 6.04
C LYS A 64 -1.43 -1.71 5.53
N ASP A 65 -0.92 -0.64 6.11
CA ASP A 65 0.37 -0.06 5.68
C ASP A 65 1.55 -1.06 5.75
N CYS A 66 1.48 -2.04 6.65
CA CYS A 66 2.52 -3.06 6.81
C CYS A 66 2.54 -4.11 5.69
N TYR A 67 1.52 -4.11 4.81
CA TYR A 67 1.45 -4.96 3.64
C TYR A 67 1.76 -4.21 2.35
N VAL A 68 2.42 -3.06 2.42
CA VAL A 68 2.90 -2.37 1.22
C VAL A 68 4.38 -2.04 1.29
N ARG A 69 5.00 -1.95 0.11
CA ARG A 69 6.38 -1.49 -0.08
C ARG A 69 6.38 -0.32 -1.05
N ILE A 70 7.05 0.78 -0.69
CA ILE A 70 7.24 1.92 -1.58
C ILE A 70 8.13 1.49 -2.75
N VAL A 71 7.69 1.82 -3.96
CA VAL A 71 8.47 1.63 -5.19
C VAL A 71 9.27 2.90 -5.41
N GLU A 72 10.57 2.86 -5.14
CA GLU A 72 11.47 3.96 -5.47
C GLU A 72 11.70 3.97 -6.99
N ALA A 73 11.55 5.14 -7.62
CA ALA A 73 11.99 5.32 -9.00
C ALA A 73 13.52 5.25 -9.03
N ALA A 74 14.06 4.33 -9.84
CA ALA A 74 15.49 4.19 -10.09
C ALA A 74 16.04 5.34 -10.94
#